data_AF-A0A2M7BP60-F1
#
_entry.id   AF-A0A2M7BP60-F1
#
_cell.length_a   1.000
_cell.length_b   1.000
_cell.length_c   1.000
_cell.angle_alpha   90.00
_cell.angle_beta   90.00
_cell.angle_gamma   90.00
#
_symmetry.space_group_name_H-M   'P 1'
#
loop_
_entity.id
_entity.type
_entity.pdbx_description
1 polymer ?
#
loop_
_entity_poly.entity_id
_entity_poly.type
_entity_poly.pdbx_seq_one_letter_code
_entity_poly.pdbx_strand_id
1 'polypeptide(L)'
;HYILGALESRRYPIWSNLRNCAYVGEFDKEKIVWGNLALSAQFALAKAGLYINAPSTMITPASRYLLAVLNSSVGDYYIRSFGVSRSGGYFEYKPMFVENLPIPKLDPAARLPFEILGECVLFARGKGLDAEADLLESVIDSMVYDLYFGDDMRKAGCYVTGRIAEAARPFKADDADSFKKDYVRTLYRFCQKDETIYHGLIHRRTVEAVRMITGEKI
;
A
#
# COMPACT_ATOMS: atom_id res chain seq x y z
N HIS A 1 61.99 11.63 14.05
CA HIS A 1 62.27 12.84 14.84
C HIS A 1 61.42 13.98 14.27
N TYR A 2 60.18 14.18 14.75
CA TYR A 2 59.77 15.06 15.89
C TYR A 2 60.16 16.53 15.63
N ILE A 3 59.29 17.55 15.69
CA ILE A 3 58.38 18.01 16.78
C ILE A 3 57.33 18.97 16.14
N LEU A 4 56.00 18.76 16.17
CA LEU A 4 54.99 19.12 17.19
C LEU A 4 54.92 20.60 17.61
N GLY A 5 53.78 21.28 17.37
CA GLY A 5 53.45 22.51 18.10
C GLY A 5 52.41 23.42 17.45
N ALA A 6 51.12 23.14 17.68
CA ALA A 6 50.07 24.11 18.05
C ALA A 6 48.68 23.51 17.76
N LEU A 7 48.16 22.80 18.77
CA LEU A 7 46.72 22.63 18.96
C LEU A 7 46.15 23.97 19.39
N GLU A 8 45.18 24.53 18.66
CA GLU A 8 44.04 25.21 19.30
C GLU A 8 42.82 25.34 18.39
N SER A 9 41.81 24.58 18.79
CA SER A 9 40.37 24.75 18.57
C SER A 9 39.88 25.52 17.35
N ARG A 10 39.35 24.78 16.38
CA ARG A 10 38.04 25.04 15.77
C ARG A 10 37.53 23.75 15.13
N ARG A 11 37.06 22.84 16.00
CA ARG A 11 36.22 21.70 15.64
C ARG A 11 34.88 22.29 15.17
N TYR A 12 34.77 22.67 13.91
CA TYR A 12 33.48 22.95 13.31
C TYR A 12 32.81 21.61 13.02
N PRO A 13 31.64 21.30 13.62
CA PRO A 13 30.90 20.11 13.25
C PRO A 13 30.42 20.24 11.80
N ILE A 14 30.90 19.33 10.94
CA ILE A 14 30.41 19.11 9.56
C ILE A 14 28.90 18.78 9.52
N TRP A 15 28.25 18.63 10.67
CA TRP A 15 26.82 18.38 10.87
C TRP A 15 25.90 19.57 10.56
N SER A 16 26.43 20.73 10.17
CA SER A 16 25.64 21.95 9.92
C SER A 16 25.84 22.53 8.53
N ASN A 17 25.85 21.68 7.49
CA ASN A 17 25.55 22.17 6.16
C ASN A 17 24.04 22.46 6.05
N LEU A 18 23.69 23.63 6.57
CA LEU A 18 22.49 24.44 6.37
C LEU A 18 22.18 24.61 4.87
N ARG A 19 21.74 23.53 4.21
CA ARG A 19 20.85 23.66 3.06
C ARG A 19 19.46 23.61 3.65
N ASN A 20 18.81 24.77 3.65
CA ASN A 20 17.40 25.01 3.92
C ASN A 20 16.60 23.78 4.39
N CYS A 21 16.08 23.84 5.61
CA CYS A 21 15.27 22.81 6.30
C CYS A 21 13.94 22.45 5.59
N ALA A 22 13.88 22.48 4.26
CA ALA A 22 12.72 22.14 3.46
C ALA A 22 12.26 20.69 3.66
N TYR A 23 13.19 19.78 3.96
CA TYR A 23 12.86 18.36 4.16
C TYR A 23 12.46 18.02 5.61
N VAL A 24 12.71 18.91 6.58
CA VAL A 24 12.36 18.65 7.99
C VAL A 24 10.84 18.55 8.16
N GLY A 25 10.10 19.49 7.55
CA GLY A 25 8.64 19.48 7.57
C GLY A 25 8.02 18.28 6.85
N GLU A 26 8.73 17.64 5.91
CA GLU A 26 8.25 16.42 5.25
C GLU A 26 8.18 15.22 6.22
N PHE A 27 8.98 15.21 7.29
CA PHE A 27 8.89 14.19 8.33
C PHE A 27 7.68 14.38 9.24
N ASP A 28 7.16 15.59 9.37
CA ASP A 28 5.97 15.86 10.20
C ASP A 28 4.67 15.50 9.48
N LYS A 29 4.70 15.42 8.15
CA LYS A 29 3.56 14.97 7.35
C LYS A 29 3.24 13.50 7.62
N GLU A 30 1.99 13.16 7.36
CA GLU A 30 1.60 11.77 7.26
C GLU A 30 2.32 11.08 6.09
N LYS A 31 2.77 9.84 6.33
CA LYS A 31 3.70 9.13 5.46
C LYS A 31 3.40 7.64 5.43
N ILE A 32 3.75 6.98 4.33
CA ILE A 32 3.75 5.52 4.23
C ILE A 32 5.06 5.02 4.80
N VAL A 33 5.04 4.01 5.65
CA VAL A 33 6.23 3.44 6.31
C VAL A 33 6.23 1.92 6.19
N TRP A 34 7.42 1.32 6.20
CA TRP A 34 7.58 -0.13 6.21
C TRP A 34 8.93 -0.53 6.81
N GLY A 35 9.02 -1.77 7.31
CA GLY A 35 10.26 -2.35 7.81
C GLY A 35 11.11 -2.98 6.70
N ASN A 36 12.42 -3.11 6.92
CA ASN A 36 13.32 -3.69 5.91
C ASN A 36 13.10 -5.19 5.66
N LEU A 37 12.59 -5.96 6.63
CA LEU A 37 12.35 -7.41 6.51
C LEU A 37 10.89 -7.72 6.80
N ALA A 38 10.22 -8.42 5.87
CA ALA A 38 8.85 -8.87 6.03
C ALA A 38 8.59 -10.19 5.26
N LEU A 39 7.57 -10.94 5.68
CA LEU A 39 7.13 -12.16 4.97
C LEU A 39 6.28 -11.84 3.73
N SER A 40 5.62 -10.68 3.76
CA SER A 40 4.80 -10.11 2.69
C SER A 40 4.85 -8.58 2.77
N ALA A 41 4.28 -7.89 1.79
CA ALA A 41 4.09 -6.45 1.83
C ALA A 41 3.36 -6.04 3.12
N GLN A 42 3.97 -5.12 3.87
CA GLN A 42 3.48 -4.61 5.15
C GLN A 42 3.71 -3.10 5.23
N PHE A 43 3.13 -2.36 4.29
CA PHE A 43 3.18 -0.91 4.27
C PHE A 43 2.05 -0.33 5.13
N ALA A 44 2.39 0.62 5.99
CA ALA A 44 1.46 1.22 6.93
C ALA A 44 1.46 2.75 6.83
N LEU A 45 0.39 3.39 7.31
CA LEU A 45 0.36 4.85 7.48
C LEU A 45 0.91 5.23 8.85
N ALA A 46 1.92 6.10 8.86
CA ALA A 46 2.32 6.83 10.04
C ALA A 46 1.66 8.22 10.00
N LYS A 47 0.78 8.47 10.98
CA LYS A 47 0.10 9.77 11.18
C LYS A 47 1.12 10.90 11.28
N ALA A 48 0.67 12.12 10.97
CA ALA A 48 1.46 13.33 11.12
C ALA A 48 2.08 13.42 12.54
N GLY A 49 3.35 13.80 12.61
CA GLY A 49 4.13 13.89 13.86
C GLY A 49 4.67 12.55 14.42
N LEU A 50 4.36 11.40 13.81
CA LEU A 50 5.01 10.13 14.18
C LEU A 50 6.38 9.99 13.51
N TYR A 51 7.40 9.60 14.26
CA TYR A 51 8.74 9.35 13.74
C TYR A 51 9.05 7.85 13.76
N ILE A 52 9.77 7.39 12.74
CA ILE A 52 10.23 6.00 12.61
C ILE A 52 11.73 5.92 12.82
N ASN A 53 12.20 4.78 13.32
CA ASN A 53 13.62 4.47 13.46
C ASN A 53 14.10 3.49 12.38
N ALA A 54 15.40 3.50 12.12
CA ALA A 54 16.03 2.50 11.27
C ALA A 54 15.84 1.08 11.87
N PRO A 55 15.70 0.04 11.03
CA PRO A 55 15.87 0.03 9.57
C PRO A 55 14.57 0.32 8.78
N SER A 56 13.58 1.00 9.36
CA SER A 56 12.34 1.35 8.66
C SER A 56 12.55 2.49 7.65
N THR A 57 11.81 2.45 6.54
CA THR A 57 11.80 3.49 5.48
C THR A 57 10.44 4.17 5.41
N MET A 58 10.39 5.35 4.78
CA MET A 58 9.15 6.09 4.53
C MET A 58 9.05 6.65 3.10
N ILE A 59 7.81 6.88 2.64
CA ILE A 59 7.43 7.71 1.50
C ILE A 59 6.55 8.84 2.01
N THR A 60 6.86 10.09 1.64
CA THR A 60 6.14 11.29 2.04
C THR A 60 5.89 12.20 0.83
N PRO A 61 4.70 12.84 0.70
CA PRO A 61 3.51 12.65 1.55
C PRO A 61 2.82 11.29 1.29
N ALA A 62 2.02 10.83 2.25
CA ALA A 62 1.23 9.61 2.08
C ALA A 62 0.20 9.72 0.95
N SER A 63 0.07 8.65 0.16
CA SER A 63 -1.00 8.48 -0.82
C SER A 63 -1.74 7.18 -0.55
N ARG A 64 -3.08 7.26 -0.39
CA ARG A 64 -3.91 6.06 -0.11
C ARG A 64 -3.95 5.14 -1.32
N TYR A 65 -4.02 5.71 -2.52
CA TYR A 65 -3.90 4.96 -3.75
C TYR A 65 -2.57 4.20 -3.84
N LEU A 66 -1.44 4.88 -3.56
CA LEU A 66 -0.14 4.22 -3.54
C LEU A 66 -0.06 3.12 -2.48
N LEU A 67 -0.60 3.37 -1.27
CA LEU A 67 -0.65 2.37 -0.20
C LEU A 67 -1.42 1.12 -0.64
N ALA A 68 -2.54 1.27 -1.35
CA ALA A 68 -3.32 0.16 -1.89
C ALA A 68 -2.52 -0.66 -2.91
N VAL A 69 -1.80 0.00 -3.82
CA VAL A 69 -0.94 -0.67 -4.81
C VAL A 69 0.25 -1.36 -4.13
N LEU A 70 0.90 -0.73 -3.16
CA LEU A 70 2.05 -1.29 -2.45
C LEU A 70 1.70 -2.55 -1.64
N ASN A 71 0.51 -2.58 -1.02
CA ASN A 71 0.05 -3.74 -0.25
C ASN A 71 -0.71 -4.79 -1.09
N SER A 72 -0.87 -4.56 -2.39
CA SER A 72 -1.46 -5.56 -3.29
C SER A 72 -0.50 -6.73 -3.53
N SER A 73 -1.07 -7.88 -3.86
CA SER A 73 -0.39 -9.05 -4.39
C SER A 73 0.53 -8.74 -5.59
N VAL A 74 0.13 -7.84 -6.49
CA VAL A 74 0.98 -7.37 -7.61
C VAL A 74 2.21 -6.63 -7.09
N GLY A 75 2.02 -5.72 -6.14
CA GLY A 75 3.09 -4.96 -5.50
C GLY A 75 4.07 -5.87 -4.77
N ASP A 76 3.55 -6.78 -3.93
CA ASP A 76 4.33 -7.81 -3.23
C ASP A 76 5.15 -8.65 -4.20
N TYR A 77 4.50 -9.23 -5.21
CA TYR A 77 5.14 -10.08 -6.21
C TYR A 77 6.25 -9.34 -6.97
N TYR A 78 5.97 -8.13 -7.43
CA TYR A 78 6.93 -7.33 -8.20
C TYR A 78 8.16 -6.98 -7.34
N ILE A 79 7.97 -6.47 -6.12
CA ILE A 79 9.08 -6.08 -5.25
C ILE A 79 9.92 -7.31 -4.87
N ARG A 80 9.27 -8.44 -4.58
CA ARG A 80 9.95 -9.70 -4.24
C ARG A 80 10.71 -10.32 -5.40
N SER A 81 10.40 -9.96 -6.65
CA SER A 81 11.19 -10.38 -7.81
C SER A 81 12.62 -9.82 -7.82
N PHE A 82 12.86 -8.71 -7.11
CA PHE A 82 14.20 -8.12 -6.89
C PHE A 82 14.80 -8.52 -5.53
N GLY A 83 13.94 -8.83 -4.56
CA GLY A 83 14.32 -9.12 -3.19
C GLY A 83 15.07 -10.43 -3.04
N VAL A 84 16.11 -10.44 -2.21
CA VAL A 84 16.80 -11.67 -1.81
C VAL A 84 16.06 -12.30 -0.63
N SER A 85 15.70 -13.58 -0.75
CA SER A 85 15.14 -14.35 0.37
C SER A 85 16.19 -14.56 1.46
N ARG A 86 15.81 -14.36 2.71
CA ARG A 86 16.61 -14.60 3.92
C ARG A 86 16.10 -15.83 4.67
N SER A 87 16.86 -16.27 5.67
CA SER A 87 16.45 -17.38 6.54
C SER A 87 15.04 -17.14 7.11
N GLY A 88 14.21 -18.20 7.13
CA GLY A 88 12.82 -18.12 7.59
C GLY A 88 11.82 -17.57 6.56
N GLY A 89 12.23 -17.34 5.30
CA GLY A 89 11.33 -16.91 4.22
C GLY A 89 11.08 -15.40 4.17
N TYR A 90 11.83 -14.61 4.94
CA TYR A 90 11.74 -13.14 4.91
C TYR A 90 12.33 -12.58 3.62
N PHE A 91 11.71 -11.52 3.11
CA PHE A 91 12.20 -10.74 1.98
C PHE A 91 12.67 -9.36 2.44
N GLU A 92 13.68 -8.83 1.77
CA GLU A 92 14.14 -7.46 1.99
C GLU A 92 13.35 -6.46 1.15
N TYR A 93 12.66 -5.53 1.82
CA TYR A 93 11.91 -4.43 1.20
C TYR A 93 12.76 -3.15 1.18
N LYS A 94 13.88 -3.19 0.47
CA LYS A 94 14.75 -2.00 0.37
C LYS A 94 14.11 -0.90 -0.48
N PRO A 95 14.37 0.39 -0.19
CA PRO A 95 13.83 1.50 -0.98
C PRO A 95 14.12 1.34 -2.47
N MET A 96 15.34 0.91 -2.81
CA MET A 96 15.76 0.66 -4.18
C MET A 96 14.95 -0.41 -4.94
N PHE A 97 14.24 -1.30 -4.25
CA PHE A 97 13.34 -2.26 -4.91
C PHE A 97 11.92 -1.70 -5.00
N VAL A 98 11.45 -1.04 -3.93
CA VAL A 98 10.14 -0.41 -3.87
C VAL A 98 9.99 0.70 -4.92
N GLU A 99 11.04 1.51 -5.13
CA GLU A 99 11.06 2.61 -6.09
C GLU A 99 10.96 2.16 -7.56
N ASN A 100 11.22 0.88 -7.86
CA ASN A 100 11.08 0.33 -9.21
C ASN A 100 9.64 -0.07 -9.56
N LEU A 101 8.72 -0.16 -8.59
CA LEU A 101 7.34 -0.58 -8.84
C LEU A 101 6.66 0.41 -9.81
N PRO A 102 6.27 0.00 -11.03
CA PRO A 102 5.63 0.90 -11.98
C PRO A 102 4.22 1.23 -11.50
N ILE A 103 3.98 2.46 -11.05
CA ILE A 103 2.66 2.90 -10.56
C ILE A 103 1.80 3.46 -11.72
N PRO A 104 0.63 2.86 -12.02
CA PRO A 104 -0.29 3.38 -13.03
C PRO A 104 -0.72 4.82 -12.69
N LYS A 105 -0.63 5.71 -13.68
CA LYS A 105 -1.06 7.10 -13.52
C LYS A 105 -2.56 7.20 -13.76
N LEU A 106 -3.30 7.45 -12.68
CA LEU A 106 -4.74 7.66 -12.71
C LEU A 106 -5.10 9.11 -12.42
N ASP A 107 -6.22 9.57 -12.97
CA ASP A 107 -6.83 10.82 -12.55
C ASP A 107 -7.41 10.70 -11.13
N PRO A 108 -7.56 11.80 -10.37
CA PRO A 108 -8.05 11.75 -8.99
C PRO A 108 -9.37 10.98 -8.81
N ALA A 109 -10.32 11.13 -9.75
CA ALA A 109 -11.60 10.42 -9.70
C ALA A 109 -11.45 8.89 -9.83
N ALA A 110 -10.50 8.43 -10.65
CA ALA A 110 -10.23 7.00 -10.85
C ALA A 110 -9.43 6.38 -9.67
N ARG A 111 -8.74 7.19 -8.88
CA ARG A 111 -8.08 6.74 -7.64
C ARG A 111 -9.06 6.52 -6.50
N LEU A 112 -10.15 7.28 -6.48
CA LEU A 112 -11.08 7.35 -5.36
C LEU A 112 -11.60 5.98 -4.88
N PRO A 113 -11.96 5.01 -5.75
CA PRO A 113 -12.40 3.68 -5.30
C PRO A 113 -11.34 2.96 -4.46
N PHE A 114 -10.06 3.03 -4.85
CA PHE A 114 -8.95 2.42 -4.11
C PHE A 114 -8.76 3.09 -2.74
N GLU A 115 -8.88 4.41 -2.70
CA GLU A 115 -8.75 5.19 -1.47
C GLU A 115 -9.90 4.88 -0.50
N ILE A 116 -11.14 4.80 -1.00
CA ILE A 116 -12.32 4.45 -0.21
C ILE A 116 -12.18 3.06 0.40
N LEU A 117 -11.84 2.05 -0.42
CA LEU A 117 -11.70 0.68 0.08
C LEU A 117 -10.52 0.57 1.05
N GLY A 118 -9.41 1.25 0.79
CA GLY A 118 -8.28 1.31 1.72
C GLY A 118 -8.66 1.87 3.09
N GLU A 119 -9.41 2.98 3.13
CA GLU A 119 -9.92 3.54 4.40
C GLU A 119 -10.93 2.59 5.08
N CYS A 120 -11.75 1.86 4.32
CA CYS A 120 -12.65 0.83 4.86
C CYS A 120 -11.86 -0.33 5.50
N VAL A 121 -10.80 -0.80 4.85
CA VAL A 121 -9.91 -1.85 5.38
C VAL A 121 -9.24 -1.39 6.67
N LEU A 122 -8.65 -0.20 6.68
CA LEU A 122 -8.00 0.36 7.87
C LEU A 122 -8.98 0.49 9.04
N PHE A 123 -10.20 0.97 8.78
CA PHE A 123 -11.25 1.03 9.78
C PHE A 123 -11.65 -0.37 10.28
N ALA A 124 -11.87 -1.32 9.36
CA ALA A 124 -12.29 -2.68 9.67
C ALA A 124 -11.28 -3.40 10.58
N ARG A 125 -9.98 -3.37 10.22
CA ARG A 125 -8.89 -3.91 11.04
C ARG A 125 -8.85 -3.25 12.43
N GLY A 126 -8.98 -1.93 12.49
CA GLY A 126 -9.00 -1.18 13.76
C GLY A 126 -10.20 -1.50 14.66
N LYS A 127 -11.25 -2.14 14.15
CA LYS A 127 -12.45 -2.55 14.90
C LYS A 127 -12.61 -4.06 15.04
N GLY A 128 -11.62 -4.86 14.63
CA GLY A 128 -11.67 -6.32 14.68
C GLY A 128 -12.72 -6.93 13.74
N LEU A 129 -12.93 -6.31 12.57
CA LEU A 129 -13.81 -6.80 11.50
C LEU A 129 -12.96 -7.50 10.44
N ASP A 130 -12.27 -8.57 10.85
CA ASP A 130 -11.21 -9.18 10.03
C ASP A 130 -11.75 -9.79 8.74
N ALA A 131 -12.90 -10.47 8.78
CA ALA A 131 -13.51 -11.05 7.59
C ALA A 131 -13.91 -9.98 6.57
N GLU A 132 -14.42 -8.83 7.03
CA GLU A 132 -14.72 -7.70 6.18
C GLU A 132 -13.45 -7.09 5.59
N ALA A 133 -12.40 -6.94 6.39
CA ALA A 133 -11.11 -6.44 5.93
C ALA A 133 -10.48 -7.37 4.88
N ASP A 134 -10.42 -8.67 5.14
CA ASP A 134 -9.85 -9.68 4.24
C ASP A 134 -10.54 -9.67 2.86
N LEU A 135 -11.88 -9.60 2.84
CA LEU A 135 -12.62 -9.53 1.57
C LEU A 135 -12.33 -8.22 0.84
N LEU A 136 -12.32 -7.09 1.53
CA LEU A 136 -12.07 -5.79 0.90
C LEU A 136 -10.63 -5.67 0.39
N GLU A 137 -9.65 -6.23 1.08
CA GLU A 137 -8.27 -6.38 0.59
C GLU A 137 -8.23 -7.22 -0.69
N SER A 138 -8.95 -8.34 -0.73
CA SER A 138 -9.09 -9.17 -1.93
C SER A 138 -9.78 -8.44 -3.10
N VAL A 139 -10.74 -7.56 -2.81
CA VAL A 139 -11.35 -6.69 -3.84
C VAL A 139 -10.35 -5.66 -4.34
N ILE A 140 -9.57 -5.02 -3.47
CA ILE A 140 -8.49 -4.11 -3.86
C ILE A 140 -7.49 -4.83 -4.77
N ASP A 141 -7.09 -6.06 -4.44
CA ASP A 141 -6.23 -6.87 -5.32
C ASP A 141 -6.82 -7.03 -6.71
N SER A 142 -8.12 -7.34 -6.80
CA SER A 142 -8.81 -7.44 -8.09
C SER A 142 -8.79 -6.13 -8.88
N MET A 143 -9.00 -5.01 -8.19
CA MET A 143 -8.93 -3.69 -8.80
C MET A 143 -7.50 -3.35 -9.24
N VAL A 144 -6.47 -3.82 -8.54
CA VAL A 144 -5.08 -3.64 -8.97
C VAL A 144 -4.78 -4.52 -10.18
N TYR A 145 -5.29 -5.76 -10.24
CA TYR A 145 -5.20 -6.57 -11.46
C TYR A 145 -5.85 -5.88 -12.66
N ASP A 146 -6.99 -5.21 -12.48
CA ASP A 146 -7.64 -4.43 -13.52
C ASP A 146 -6.76 -3.29 -14.06
N LEU A 147 -5.86 -2.74 -13.23
CA LEU A 147 -4.92 -1.69 -13.65
C LEU A 147 -3.77 -2.23 -14.50
N TYR A 148 -3.20 -3.38 -14.12
CA TYR A 148 -2.02 -3.94 -14.79
C TYR A 148 -2.36 -4.88 -15.95
N PHE A 149 -3.52 -5.54 -15.89
CA PHE A 149 -3.93 -6.62 -16.81
C PHE A 149 -5.35 -6.39 -17.36
N GLY A 150 -5.76 -5.12 -17.51
CA GLY A 150 -7.15 -4.76 -17.79
C GLY A 150 -7.79 -5.46 -18.99
N ASP A 151 -7.05 -5.71 -20.07
CA ASP A 151 -7.60 -6.40 -21.25
C ASP A 151 -7.89 -7.88 -20.97
N ASP A 152 -6.97 -8.57 -20.28
CA ASP A 152 -7.15 -9.97 -19.89
C ASP A 152 -8.26 -10.12 -18.83
N MET A 153 -8.32 -9.19 -17.87
CA MET A 153 -9.38 -9.15 -16.86
C MET A 153 -10.76 -8.97 -17.49
N ARG A 154 -10.89 -8.07 -18.48
CA ARG A 154 -12.15 -7.88 -19.22
C ARG A 154 -12.50 -9.11 -20.06
N LYS A 155 -11.52 -9.68 -20.78
CA LYS A 155 -11.72 -10.88 -21.60
C LYS A 155 -12.19 -12.08 -20.76
N ALA A 156 -11.71 -12.20 -19.53
CA ALA A 156 -12.13 -13.23 -18.58
C ALA A 156 -13.44 -12.90 -17.83
N GLY A 157 -14.07 -11.74 -18.08
CA GLY A 157 -15.27 -11.32 -17.36
C GLY A 157 -15.01 -11.06 -15.86
N CYS A 158 -13.80 -10.64 -15.51
CA CYS A 158 -13.34 -10.47 -14.13
C CYS A 158 -13.05 -9.01 -13.76
N TYR A 159 -13.37 -8.06 -14.64
CA TYR A 159 -13.14 -6.63 -14.38
C TYR A 159 -14.14 -6.08 -13.36
N VAL A 160 -13.68 -5.63 -12.19
CA VAL A 160 -14.54 -5.23 -11.06
C VAL A 160 -14.48 -3.74 -10.74
N THR A 161 -13.43 -3.04 -11.16
CA THR A 161 -13.14 -1.65 -10.74
C THR A 161 -14.30 -0.70 -11.06
N GLY A 162 -14.92 -0.84 -12.23
CA GLY A 162 -16.07 0.00 -12.62
C GLY A 162 -17.26 -0.19 -11.67
N ARG A 163 -17.56 -1.43 -11.31
CA ARG A 163 -18.68 -1.76 -10.43
C ARG A 163 -18.46 -1.26 -9.01
N ILE A 164 -17.23 -1.36 -8.50
CA ILE A 164 -16.86 -0.82 -7.20
C ILE A 164 -16.95 0.71 -7.21
N ALA A 165 -16.51 1.38 -8.27
CA ALA A 165 -16.58 2.84 -8.39
C ALA A 165 -18.03 3.37 -8.33
N GLU A 166 -18.99 2.62 -8.90
CA GLU A 166 -20.41 2.97 -8.81
C GLU A 166 -20.98 2.85 -7.40
N ALA A 167 -20.53 1.87 -6.62
CA ALA A 167 -21.11 1.51 -5.33
C ALA A 167 -20.41 2.16 -4.12
N ALA A 168 -19.08 2.29 -4.15
CA ALA A 168 -18.29 2.76 -3.02
C ALA A 168 -18.42 4.27 -2.82
N ARG A 169 -18.50 4.72 -1.56
CA ARG A 169 -18.60 6.12 -1.18
C ARG A 169 -17.64 6.40 -0.02
N PRO A 170 -16.98 7.57 0.00
CA PRO A 170 -16.03 7.89 1.05
C PRO A 170 -16.75 8.15 2.38
N PHE A 171 -16.07 7.85 3.48
CA PHE A 171 -16.47 8.34 4.79
C PHE A 171 -16.39 9.85 4.84
N LYS A 172 -17.29 10.46 5.60
CA LYS A 172 -17.20 11.85 6.01
C LYS A 172 -16.41 11.96 7.32
N ALA A 173 -15.85 13.15 7.55
CA ALA A 173 -15.05 13.41 8.74
C ALA A 173 -15.84 13.23 10.06
N ASP A 174 -17.14 13.52 10.02
CA ASP A 174 -18.09 13.49 11.13
C ASP A 174 -18.91 12.19 11.23
N ASP A 175 -18.69 11.23 10.32
CA ASP A 175 -19.37 9.94 10.38
C ASP A 175 -19.02 9.18 11.66
N ALA A 176 -20.05 8.78 12.40
CA ALA A 176 -19.91 7.98 13.62
C ALA A 176 -19.35 6.59 13.32
N ASP A 177 -18.58 6.03 14.26
CA ASP A 177 -18.01 4.68 14.14
C ASP A 177 -19.09 3.60 13.95
N SER A 178 -20.28 3.77 14.52
CA SER A 178 -21.41 2.87 14.29
C SER A 178 -21.85 2.86 12.82
N PHE A 179 -21.99 4.05 12.22
CA PHE A 179 -22.30 4.18 10.79
C PHE A 179 -21.21 3.57 9.92
N LYS A 180 -19.94 3.87 10.18
CA LYS A 180 -18.81 3.30 9.42
C LYS A 180 -18.79 1.78 9.50
N LYS A 181 -19.07 1.21 10.68
CA LYS A 181 -19.19 -0.24 10.89
C LYS A 181 -20.31 -0.87 10.07
N ASP A 182 -21.49 -0.24 10.06
CA ASP A 182 -22.63 -0.73 9.29
C ASP A 182 -22.40 -0.57 7.78
N TYR A 183 -21.73 0.51 7.36
CA TYR A 183 -21.32 0.72 5.98
C TYR A 183 -20.36 -0.38 5.50
N VAL A 184 -19.28 -0.65 6.25
CA VAL A 184 -18.30 -1.70 5.91
C VAL A 184 -18.98 -3.06 5.79
N ARG A 185 -19.89 -3.41 6.73
CA ARG A 185 -20.67 -4.64 6.66
C ARG A 185 -21.60 -4.70 5.46
N THR A 186 -22.18 -3.56 5.08
CA THR A 186 -23.05 -3.46 3.91
C THR A 186 -22.23 -3.66 2.63
N LEU A 187 -21.07 -3.01 2.54
CA LEU A 187 -20.15 -3.15 1.41
C LEU A 187 -19.61 -4.59 1.29
N TYR A 188 -19.25 -5.22 2.41
CA TYR A 188 -18.88 -6.63 2.46
C TYR A 188 -19.98 -7.53 1.87
N ARG A 189 -21.23 -7.38 2.34
CA ARG A 189 -22.37 -8.15 1.82
C ARG A 189 -22.65 -7.85 0.35
N PHE A 190 -22.44 -6.62 -0.08
CA PHE A 190 -22.58 -6.22 -1.47
C PHE A 190 -21.56 -6.95 -2.35
N CYS A 191 -20.27 -6.94 -1.99
CA CYS A 191 -19.21 -7.64 -2.73
C CYS A 191 -19.45 -9.16 -2.83
N GLN A 192 -20.14 -9.77 -1.84
CA GLN A 192 -20.49 -11.19 -1.87
C GLN A 192 -21.70 -11.53 -2.75
N LYS A 193 -22.59 -10.57 -3.00
CA LYS A 193 -23.88 -10.81 -3.69
C LYS A 193 -23.93 -10.22 -5.09
N ASP A 194 -23.16 -9.18 -5.35
CA ASP A 194 -23.08 -8.56 -6.67
C ASP A 194 -22.40 -9.52 -7.64
N GLU A 195 -23.11 -9.87 -8.71
CA GLU A 195 -22.68 -10.89 -9.68
C GLU A 195 -21.33 -10.55 -10.31
N THR A 196 -21.10 -9.28 -10.64
CA THR A 196 -19.85 -8.85 -11.30
C THR A 196 -18.66 -9.00 -10.36
N ILE A 197 -18.81 -8.55 -9.10
CA ILE A 197 -17.73 -8.60 -8.11
C ILE A 197 -17.47 -10.03 -7.67
N TYR A 198 -18.53 -10.78 -7.35
CA TYR A 198 -18.41 -12.17 -6.91
C TYR A 198 -17.77 -13.05 -7.99
N HIS A 199 -18.23 -12.92 -9.24
CA HIS A 199 -17.63 -13.62 -10.38
C HIS A 199 -16.16 -13.22 -10.56
N GLY A 200 -15.84 -11.92 -10.55
CA GLY A 200 -14.47 -11.45 -10.69
C GLY A 200 -13.51 -11.99 -9.63
N LEU A 201 -13.95 -12.02 -8.36
CA LEU A 201 -13.15 -12.56 -7.25
C LEU A 201 -12.81 -14.04 -7.42
N ILE A 202 -13.73 -14.84 -7.97
CA ILE A 202 -13.56 -16.29 -8.15
C ILE A 202 -12.80 -16.61 -9.43
N HIS A 203 -13.10 -15.91 -10.51
CA HIS A 203 -12.62 -16.26 -11.84
C HIS A 203 -11.31 -15.55 -12.22
N ARG A 204 -10.85 -14.53 -11.47
CA ARG A 204 -9.55 -13.89 -11.71
C ARG A 204 -8.37 -14.87 -11.74
N ARG A 205 -8.43 -15.99 -11.01
CA ARG A 205 -7.41 -17.07 -11.04
C ARG A 205 -7.27 -17.77 -12.39
N THR A 206 -8.24 -17.60 -13.29
CA THR A 206 -8.18 -18.12 -14.66
C THR A 206 -7.31 -17.24 -15.57
N VAL A 207 -7.05 -16.00 -15.16
CA VAL A 207 -6.13 -15.09 -15.84
C VAL A 207 -4.69 -15.51 -15.53
N GLU A 208 -3.91 -15.73 -16.59
CA GLU A 208 -2.55 -16.28 -16.46
C GLU A 208 -1.64 -15.44 -15.57
N ALA A 209 -1.64 -14.11 -15.77
CA ALA A 209 -0.84 -13.19 -14.96
C ALA A 209 -1.20 -13.25 -13.47
N VAL A 210 -2.49 -13.27 -13.15
CA VAL A 210 -2.98 -13.40 -11.77
C VAL A 210 -2.50 -14.71 -11.15
N ARG A 211 -2.63 -15.81 -11.88
CA ARG A 211 -2.17 -17.13 -11.43
C ARG A 211 -0.66 -17.18 -11.16
N MET A 212 0.15 -16.54 -12.01
CA MET A 212 1.60 -16.42 -11.79
C MET A 212 1.92 -15.62 -10.52
N ILE A 213 1.17 -14.55 -10.26
CA ILE A 213 1.33 -13.69 -9.09
C ILE A 213 0.93 -14.43 -7.79
N THR A 214 -0.22 -15.11 -7.79
CA THR A 214 -0.74 -15.79 -6.60
C THR A 214 -0.12 -17.16 -6.36
N GLY A 215 0.50 -17.77 -7.38
CA GLY A 215 1.08 -19.11 -7.28
C GLY A 215 0.05 -20.25 -7.25
N GLU A 216 -1.21 -19.97 -7.62
CA GLU A 216 -2.28 -20.98 -7.65
C GLU A 216 -2.08 -22.00 -8.80
N LYS A 217 -2.37 -23.29 -8.52
CA LYS A 217 -2.44 -24.36 -9.54
C LYS A 217 -3.91 -24.66 -9.85
N ILE A 218 -4.22 -24.99 -11.12
CA ILE A 218 -5.58 -25.38 -11.57
C ILE A 218 -6.03 -26.66 -10.87
#